data_AF-S9UDB8-F1
#
_entry.id   AF-S9UDB8-F1
#
_cell.length_a   1.000
_cell.length_b   1.000
_cell.length_c   1.000
_cell.angle_alpha   90.00
_cell.angle_beta   90.00
_cell.angle_gamma   90.00
#
_symmetry.space_group_name_H-M   'P 1'
#
loop_
_entity.id
_entity.type
_entity.pdbx_description
1 polymer ?
#
loop_
_entity_poly.entity_id
_entity_poly.type
_entity_poly.pdbx_seq_one_letter_code
_entity_poly.pdbx_strand_id
1 'polypeptide(L)'
;MDINGDSDKPLSGVSEPQIDLNSAEFTYDIGPLCRDCTCYTCKRHHRAYIHHLLTVQEMNSSILLVIHNLSRMAQLVRKYRTATTDEARANIVKHVITQY
;
A
#
# COMPACT_ATOMS: atom_id res chain seq x y z
N MET A 1 32.35 -20.31 4.61
CA MET A 1 31.85 -20.89 3.34
C MET A 1 30.57 -21.58 3.76
N ASP A 2 29.39 -20.97 3.68
CA ASP A 2 28.91 -20.00 2.70
C ASP A 2 28.05 -18.92 3.37
N ILE A 3 28.48 -17.67 3.23
CA ILE A 3 27.72 -16.45 3.51
C ILE A 3 27.36 -15.89 2.14
N ASN A 4 26.18 -16.18 1.60
CA ASN A 4 25.49 -15.41 0.55
C ASN A 4 24.33 -16.24 -0.01
N GLY A 5 23.09 -15.77 0.16
CA GLY A 5 21.94 -16.44 -0.44
C GLY A 5 20.55 -15.88 -0.14
N ASP A 6 20.41 -14.62 0.33
CA ASP A 6 19.07 -14.02 0.48
C ASP A 6 19.07 -12.49 0.26
N SER A 7 19.88 -11.99 -0.69
CA SER A 7 19.92 -10.56 -1.06
C SER A 7 18.98 -10.19 -2.21
N ASP A 8 18.32 -11.17 -2.83
CA ASP A 8 17.45 -10.95 -4.00
C ASP A 8 16.01 -11.44 -3.78
N LYS A 9 15.56 -11.55 -2.53
CA LYS A 9 14.13 -11.77 -2.30
C LYS A 9 13.40 -10.48 -2.67
N PRO A 10 12.51 -10.48 -3.68
CA PRO A 10 11.69 -9.31 -3.96
C PRO A 10 10.99 -8.96 -2.66
N LEU A 11 11.18 -7.73 -2.18
CA LEU A 11 10.64 -7.23 -0.93
C LEU A 11 9.14 -7.61 -0.87
N SER A 12 8.82 -8.69 -0.18
CA SER A 12 7.47 -9.25 -0.19
C SER A 12 6.60 -8.34 0.67
N GLY A 13 5.73 -7.57 0.01
CA GLY A 13 4.87 -6.57 0.64
C GLY A 13 5.29 -5.12 0.34
N VAL A 14 5.79 -4.86 -0.88
CA VAL A 14 6.08 -3.50 -1.33
C VAL A 14 4.86 -2.91 -2.01
N SER A 15 4.50 -1.74 -1.51
CA SER A 15 3.37 -0.90 -1.88
C SER A 15 3.22 -0.77 -3.38
N GLU A 16 2.04 -1.17 -3.85
CA GLU A 16 1.51 -0.75 -5.13
C GLU A 16 1.63 0.78 -5.27
N PRO A 17 1.83 1.28 -6.51
CA PRO A 17 1.93 2.71 -6.80
C PRO A 17 0.72 3.47 -6.25
N GLN A 18 0.85 4.79 -6.11
CA GLN A 18 -0.30 5.63 -5.77
C GLN A 18 -1.41 5.38 -6.79
N ILE A 19 -2.57 4.93 -6.31
CA ILE A 19 -3.76 4.68 -7.13
C ILE A 19 -4.73 5.85 -7.00
N ASP A 20 -5.24 6.32 -8.13
CA ASP A 20 -6.37 7.25 -8.16
C ASP A 20 -7.68 6.49 -8.34
N LEU A 21 -8.39 6.25 -7.24
CA LEU A 21 -9.66 5.53 -7.26
C LEU A 21 -10.82 6.31 -7.88
N ASN A 22 -10.62 7.55 -8.34
CA ASN A 22 -11.57 8.25 -9.19
C ASN A 22 -11.52 7.78 -10.65
N SER A 23 -10.44 7.11 -11.06
CA SER A 23 -10.29 6.58 -12.42
C SER A 23 -11.39 5.57 -12.74
N ALA A 24 -11.96 5.68 -13.95
CA ALA A 24 -13.02 4.80 -14.44
C ALA A 24 -12.57 3.34 -14.62
N GLU A 25 -11.26 3.07 -14.64
CA GLU A 25 -10.74 1.70 -14.69
C GLU A 25 -11.17 0.88 -13.45
N PHE A 26 -11.46 1.54 -12.34
CA PHE A 26 -11.82 0.89 -11.08
C PHE A 26 -13.31 0.61 -10.94
N THR A 27 -14.17 1.02 -11.88
CA THR A 27 -15.63 0.85 -11.78
C THR A 27 -16.08 -0.59 -11.52
N TYR A 28 -15.34 -1.58 -12.06
CA TYR A 28 -15.65 -3.00 -11.90
C TYR A 28 -14.50 -3.80 -11.26
N ASP A 29 -13.48 -3.13 -10.71
CA ASP A 29 -12.34 -3.79 -10.07
C ASP A 29 -12.73 -4.31 -8.67
N ILE A 30 -13.02 -5.62 -8.60
CA ILE A 30 -13.33 -6.33 -7.36
C ILE A 30 -12.07 -6.74 -6.55
N GLY A 31 -10.90 -6.25 -6.93
CA GLY A 31 -9.67 -6.42 -6.15
C GLY A 31 -9.64 -5.58 -4.87
N PRO A 32 -8.84 -5.98 -3.86
CA PRO A 32 -8.57 -5.13 -2.71
C PRO A 32 -7.76 -3.91 -3.12
N LEU A 33 -7.76 -2.85 -2.31
CA LEU A 33 -6.93 -1.66 -2.56
C LEU A 33 -5.44 -2.03 -2.69
N CYS A 34 -4.96 -2.94 -1.85
CA CYS A 34 -3.59 -3.43 -1.87
C CYS A 34 -3.54 -4.85 -1.28
N ARG A 35 -2.95 -5.81 -2.01
CA ARG A 35 -3.02 -7.25 -1.66
C ARG A 35 -2.27 -7.63 -0.39
N ASP A 36 -1.22 -6.90 -0.04
CA ASP A 36 -0.39 -7.11 1.15
C ASP A 36 -0.91 -6.33 2.39
N CYS A 37 -2.00 -5.56 2.25
CA CYS A 37 -2.53 -4.73 3.32
C CYS A 37 -3.61 -5.46 4.13
N THR A 38 -3.44 -5.51 5.45
CA THR A 38 -4.36 -6.21 6.37
C THR A 38 -5.36 -5.28 7.07
N CYS A 39 -5.48 -4.03 6.63
CA CYS A 39 -6.41 -3.06 7.22
C CYS A 39 -7.88 -3.44 6.97
N TYR A 40 -8.79 -2.81 7.72
CA TYR A 40 -10.23 -3.04 7.59
C TYR A 40 -10.72 -2.88 6.15
N THR A 41 -10.30 -1.80 5.48
CA THR A 41 -10.70 -1.49 4.10
C THR A 41 -10.30 -2.59 3.14
N CYS A 42 -9.02 -2.99 3.12
CA CYS A 42 -8.52 -4.03 2.20
C CYS A 42 -9.11 -5.42 2.48
N LYS A 43 -9.55 -5.70 3.71
CA LYS A 43 -10.15 -6.99 4.09
C LYS A 43 -11.63 -7.11 3.75
N ARG A 44 -12.34 -5.99 3.62
CA ARG A 44 -13.82 -5.98 3.53
C ARG A 44 -14.38 -5.27 2.31
N HIS A 45 -13.58 -4.46 1.64
CA HIS A 45 -14.03 -3.62 0.54
C HIS A 45 -13.11 -3.78 -0.67
N HIS A 46 -13.71 -3.62 -1.84
CA HIS A 46 -13.03 -3.69 -3.14
C HIS A 46 -12.84 -2.29 -3.72
N ARG A 47 -11.92 -2.13 -4.66
CA ARG A 47 -11.66 -0.85 -5.35
C ARG A 47 -12.92 -0.30 -6.02
N ALA A 48 -13.73 -1.14 -6.65
CA ALA A 48 -15.03 -0.77 -7.24
C ALA A 48 -16.00 -0.16 -6.24
N TYR A 49 -16.06 -0.69 -5.02
CA TYR A 49 -16.93 -0.15 -3.98
C TYR A 49 -16.45 1.23 -3.54
N ILE A 50 -15.14 1.41 -3.34
CA ILE A 50 -14.58 2.71 -2.96
C ILE A 50 -14.74 3.73 -4.08
N HIS A 51 -14.47 3.33 -5.33
CA HIS A 51 -14.72 4.15 -6.52
C HIS A 51 -16.17 4.63 -6.56
N HIS A 52 -17.14 3.72 -6.39
CA HIS A 52 -18.55 4.09 -6.33
C HIS A 52 -18.84 5.13 -5.24
N LEU A 53 -18.36 4.91 -4.00
CA LEU A 53 -18.56 5.86 -2.90
C LEU A 53 -17.94 7.23 -3.18
N LEU A 54 -16.78 7.28 -3.85
CA LEU A 54 -16.16 8.54 -4.29
C LEU A 54 -17.03 9.24 -5.35
N THR A 55 -17.53 8.49 -6.34
CA THR A 55 -18.39 9.03 -7.40
C THR A 55 -19.67 9.64 -6.85
N VAL A 56 -20.31 8.99 -5.87
CA VAL A 56 -21.55 9.49 -5.24
C VAL A 56 -21.30 10.46 -4.08
N GLN A 57 -20.04 10.83 -3.83
CA GLN A 57 -19.61 11.77 -2.77
C GLN A 57 -20.07 11.36 -1.35
N GLU A 58 -20.08 10.06 -1.09
CA GLU A 58 -20.45 9.51 0.21
C GLU A 58 -19.30 9.68 1.22
N MET A 59 -19.60 10.20 2.41
CA MET A 59 -18.59 10.50 3.45
C MET A 59 -17.76 9.27 3.85
N ASN A 60 -18.35 8.08 3.76
CA ASN A 60 -17.69 6.83 4.12
C ASN A 60 -16.48 6.51 3.22
N SER A 61 -16.43 7.05 1.98
CA SER A 61 -15.27 6.93 1.10
C SER A 61 -13.99 7.43 1.78
N SER A 62 -14.03 8.66 2.30
CA SER A 62 -12.92 9.32 2.99
C SER A 62 -12.47 8.54 4.23
N ILE A 63 -13.42 8.01 5.02
CA ILE A 63 -13.10 7.25 6.23
C ILE A 63 -12.34 5.96 5.86
N LEU A 64 -12.83 5.21 4.87
CA LEU A 64 -12.21 3.97 4.42
C LEU A 64 -10.81 4.21 3.82
N LEU A 65 -10.63 5.32 3.09
CA LEU A 65 -9.32 5.72 2.56
C LEU A 65 -8.35 6.12 3.68
N VAL A 66 -8.79 6.88 4.68
CA VAL A 66 -7.95 7.23 5.84
C VAL A 66 -7.49 5.99 6.59
N ILE A 67 -8.38 5.01 6.83
CA ILE A 67 -8.04 3.75 7.47
C ILE A 67 -6.94 3.01 6.68
N HIS A 68 -7.08 2.95 5.35
CA HIS A 68 -6.09 2.33 4.48
C HIS A 68 -4.75 3.08 4.52
N ASN A 69 -4.77 4.37 4.22
CA ASN A 69 -3.58 5.21 4.08
C ASN A 69 -2.78 5.25 5.39
N LEU A 70 -3.44 5.42 6.53
CA LEU A 70 -2.78 5.43 7.83
C LEU A 70 -2.15 4.06 8.15
N SER A 71 -2.82 2.96 7.79
CA SER A 71 -2.27 1.61 7.96
C SER A 71 -1.02 1.40 7.11
N ARG A 72 -1.00 1.87 5.85
CA ARG A 72 0.18 1.80 4.97
C ARG A 72 1.33 2.63 5.52
N MET A 73 1.06 3.85 5.94
CA MET A 73 2.06 4.75 6.51
C MET A 73 2.66 4.17 7.80
N ALA A 74 1.83 3.60 8.68
CA ALA A 74 2.30 2.92 9.88
C ALA A 74 3.19 1.71 9.55
N GLN A 75 2.86 0.93 8.52
CA GLN A 75 3.69 -0.19 8.06
C GLN A 75 5.04 0.30 7.52
N LEU A 76 5.05 1.37 6.72
CA LEU A 76 6.28 1.97 6.19
C LEU A 76 7.20 2.45 7.32
N VAL A 77 6.66 3.19 8.28
CA VAL A 77 7.42 3.68 9.45
C VAL A 77 7.96 2.51 10.28
N ARG A 78 7.17 1.45 10.48
CA ARG A 78 7.65 0.24 11.17
C ARG A 78 8.82 -0.39 10.43
N LYS A 79 8.71 -0.61 9.11
CA LYS A 79 9.80 -1.17 8.29
C LYS A 79 11.08 -0.35 8.40
N TYR A 80 10.96 0.98 8.34
CA TYR A 80 12.10 1.87 8.49
C TYR A 80 12.76 1.74 9.88
N ARG A 81 11.95 1.71 10.95
CA ARG A 81 12.44 1.56 12.33
C ARG A 81 13.06 0.19 12.61
N THR A 82 12.60 -0.86 11.95
CA THR A 82 13.13 -2.23 12.12
C THR A 82 14.30 -2.54 11.19
N ALA A 83 14.63 -1.67 10.25
CA ALA A 83 15.77 -1.84 9.36
C ALA A 83 17.08 -1.82 10.17
N THR A 84 17.88 -2.87 9.99
CA THR A 84 19.12 -3.11 10.75
C THR A 84 20.34 -2.47 10.12
N THR A 85 20.30 -2.16 8.81
CA THR A 85 21.41 -1.53 8.09
C THR A 85 20.99 -0.21 7.45
N ASP A 86 21.97 0.64 7.16
CA ASP A 86 21.73 1.91 6.50
C ASP A 86 21.39 1.72 5.02
N GLU A 87 21.90 0.68 4.36
CA GLU A 87 21.50 0.32 3.00
C GLU A 87 20.01 -0.06 2.95
N ALA A 88 19.52 -0.81 3.93
CA ALA A 88 18.11 -1.17 4.01
C ALA A 88 17.21 0.07 4.20
N ARG A 89 17.63 1.04 5.03
CA ARG A 89 16.92 2.32 5.19
C ARG A 89 16.95 3.15 3.92
N ALA A 90 18.11 3.25 3.27
CA ALA A 90 18.27 3.98 2.01
C ALA A 90 17.39 3.41 0.90
N ASN A 91 17.30 2.07 0.81
CA ASN A 91 16.42 1.39 -0.14
C ASN A 91 14.94 1.72 0.10
N ILE A 92 14.48 1.76 1.36
CA ILE A 92 13.11 2.15 1.71
C ILE A 92 12.83 3.59 1.25
N VAL A 93 13.73 4.53 1.55
CA VAL A 93 13.56 5.94 1.16
C VAL A 93 13.56 6.11 -0.36
N LYS A 94 14.51 5.48 -1.05
CA LYS A 94 14.60 5.51 -2.51
C LYS A 94 13.32 4.96 -3.16
N HIS A 95 12.76 3.88 -2.61
CA HIS A 95 11.51 3.32 -3.08
C HIS A 95 10.36 4.31 -2.93
N VAL A 96 10.22 4.96 -1.78
CA VAL A 96 9.17 5.97 -1.56
C VAL A 96 9.30 7.12 -2.55
N ILE A 97 10.51 7.66 -2.74
CA ILE A 97 10.75 8.79 -3.65
C ILE A 97 10.45 8.43 -5.12
N THR A 98 10.75 7.21 -5.56
CA THR A 98 10.55 6.80 -6.96
C THR A 98 9.06 6.66 -7.33
N GLN A 99 8.16 6.60 -6.34
CA GLN A 99 6.72 6.43 -6.55
C GLN A 99 5.95 7.76 -6.55
N TYR A 100 6.65 8.90 -6.45
CA TYR A 100 6.13 10.27 -6.53
C TYR A 100 6.86 11.08 -7.59
#